data_AF-A0A954MRI9-F1
#
_entry.id   AF-A0A954MRI9-F1
#
_cell.length_a   1.000
_cell.length_b   1.000
_cell.length_c   1.000
_cell.angle_alpha   90.00
_cell.angle_beta   90.00
_cell.angle_gamma   90.00
#
_symmetry.space_group_name_H-M   'P 1'
#
loop_
_entity.id
_entity.type
_entity.pdbx_description
1 polymer ?
#
loop_
_entity_poly.entity_id
_entity_poly.type
_entity_poly.pdbx_seq_one_letter_code
_entity_poly.pdbx_strand_id
1 'polypeptide(L)'
;FHFEMGGNSHKALIYSLLAAEQAKTQFALNVALEKYRTAKALSHTGSNHIQYRVLSGMGHALLLSGRYQDAYDTLESAATHANNERDRIKTKARQGEIIYKTRSLNESTQALEQLLFELGYPIPRGQLQTLIEITISSVQLKWLNLRRPNKLSECKPDWKTDLTIRILMQVCYPTLFSDGMKALWASKKALRLASNRSSDAILSSALSIESLVSSRFLPRLQRIQSLSNQAIQLAHDLNDNALTAEAWHLQAASVGALAPSQGRKSSEEAIQRYHQLGDAWRLTYGHAFLAIIQSYLGEFAECIAGSQKAFESAISYGQHRLAQTVLKPWATATGGRLRFDELKSQVIVVTDDLQSTVLLNVAESIWHRHHARTAESLVSAELAFSIMRDYWPFSPLVSVAYPNLVQSLRHHADAVQERDPKQSERIRTRALKLARRGVLVQRIARLDLAYALRELGQCYADIGKIGKAHKVVLRSCRVAVERNANYEHAQSLYVYGRLSEKLRIPEASRQIQEAERLLAGFESQIDEAIRRQQEIT
;
A
#
# COMPACT_ATOMS: atom_id res chain seq x y z
N PHE A 1 -21.81 21.53 -29.69
CA PHE A 1 -22.38 21.02 -30.96
C PHE A 1 -23.41 21.96 -31.57
N HIS A 2 -24.69 22.00 -31.15
CA HIS A 2 -25.69 22.86 -31.84
C HIS A 2 -25.34 24.36 -31.85
N PHE A 3 -24.85 24.92 -30.75
CA PHE A 3 -24.41 26.33 -30.72
C PHE A 3 -23.17 26.60 -31.58
N GLU A 4 -22.30 25.61 -31.74
CA GLU A 4 -21.09 25.71 -32.57
C GLU A 4 -21.47 25.68 -34.05
N MET A 5 -22.33 24.74 -34.45
CA MET A 5 -22.91 24.68 -35.80
C MET A 5 -23.73 25.93 -36.14
N GLY A 6 -24.34 26.56 -35.13
CA GLY A 6 -25.06 27.84 -35.26
C GLY A 6 -24.16 29.09 -35.17
N GLY A 7 -22.83 28.95 -35.17
CA GLY A 7 -21.88 30.08 -35.16
C GLY A 7 -21.77 30.84 -33.83
N ASN A 8 -22.35 30.34 -32.74
CA ASN A 8 -22.29 30.97 -31.41
C ASN A 8 -21.21 30.33 -30.53
N SER A 9 -19.95 30.68 -30.79
CA SER A 9 -18.76 30.14 -30.10
C SER A 9 -18.78 30.38 -28.59
N HIS A 10 -19.34 31.50 -28.13
CA HIS A 10 -19.42 31.83 -26.70
C HIS A 10 -20.35 30.87 -25.94
N LYS A 11 -21.58 30.65 -26.43
CA LYS A 11 -22.49 29.67 -25.83
C LYS A 11 -21.92 28.26 -25.95
N ALA A 12 -21.31 27.92 -27.09
CA ALA A 12 -20.66 26.62 -27.28
C ALA A 12 -19.57 26.36 -26.22
N LEU A 13 -18.72 27.35 -25.90
CA LEU A 13 -17.69 27.26 -24.86
C LEU A 13 -18.30 27.00 -23.47
N ILE A 14 -19.29 27.81 -23.06
CA ILE A 14 -19.92 27.70 -21.73
C ILE A 14 -20.55 26.32 -21.55
N TYR A 15 -21.39 25.89 -22.50
CA TYR A 15 -22.08 24.61 -22.36
C TYR A 15 -21.14 23.42 -22.49
N SER A 16 -20.07 23.52 -23.29
CA SER A 16 -19.06 22.46 -23.34
C SER A 16 -18.30 22.33 -22.02
N LEU A 17 -17.92 23.45 -21.40
CA LEU A 17 -17.26 23.44 -20.10
C LEU A 17 -18.16 22.91 -18.98
N LEU A 18 -19.42 23.35 -18.92
CA LEU A 18 -20.39 22.85 -17.93
C LEU A 18 -20.64 21.35 -18.12
N ALA A 19 -20.83 20.90 -19.35
CA ALA A 19 -21.00 19.48 -19.66
C ALA A 19 -19.75 18.67 -19.29
N ALA A 20 -18.55 19.20 -19.52
CA ALA A 20 -17.30 18.56 -19.13
C ALA A 20 -17.17 18.41 -17.61
N GLU A 21 -17.51 19.46 -16.86
CA GLU A 21 -17.49 19.43 -15.39
C GLU A 21 -18.53 18.47 -14.82
N GLN A 22 -19.75 18.48 -15.36
CA GLN A 22 -20.81 17.55 -14.99
C GLN A 22 -20.40 16.10 -15.28
N ALA A 23 -19.93 15.81 -16.50
CA ALA A 23 -19.45 14.48 -16.88
C ALA A 23 -18.33 14.00 -15.95
N LYS A 24 -17.40 14.88 -15.58
CA LYS A 24 -16.33 14.56 -14.63
C LYS A 24 -16.88 14.25 -13.23
N THR A 25 -17.84 15.02 -12.72
CA THR A 25 -18.48 14.74 -11.41
C THR A 25 -19.29 13.44 -11.42
N GLN A 26 -19.76 13.01 -12.59
CA GLN A 26 -20.43 11.74 -12.82
C GLN A 26 -19.48 10.61 -13.22
N PHE A 27 -18.16 10.85 -13.16
CA PHE A 27 -17.12 9.88 -13.50
C PHE A 27 -17.15 9.36 -14.95
N ALA A 28 -17.86 10.06 -15.84
CA ALA A 28 -17.83 9.83 -17.28
C ALA A 28 -16.59 10.48 -17.91
N LEU A 29 -15.40 10.01 -17.53
CA LEU A 29 -14.12 10.66 -17.82
C LEU A 29 -13.85 10.84 -19.33
N ASN A 30 -14.22 9.86 -20.16
CA ASN A 30 -14.06 9.97 -21.62
C ASN A 30 -14.92 11.10 -22.21
N VAL A 31 -16.18 11.19 -21.76
CA VAL A 31 -17.10 12.26 -22.16
C VAL A 31 -16.57 13.61 -21.66
N ALA A 32 -16.10 13.68 -20.41
CA ALA A 32 -15.50 14.88 -19.86
C ALA A 32 -14.31 15.36 -20.71
N LEU A 33 -13.41 14.45 -21.11
CA LEU A 33 -12.26 14.77 -21.95
C LEU A 33 -12.65 15.28 -23.33
N GLU A 34 -13.65 14.67 -23.98
CA GLU A 34 -14.18 15.14 -25.26
C GLU A 34 -14.74 16.57 -25.15
N LYS A 35 -15.53 16.84 -24.11
CA LYS A 35 -16.11 18.17 -23.88
C LYS A 35 -15.06 19.20 -23.47
N TYR A 36 -14.04 18.81 -22.70
CA TYR A 36 -12.89 19.68 -22.40
C TYR A 36 -12.07 20.00 -23.65
N ARG A 37 -11.87 19.07 -24.58
CA ARG A 37 -11.19 19.35 -25.87
C ARG A 37 -11.97 20.37 -26.71
N THR A 38 -13.29 20.21 -26.78
CA THR A 38 -14.17 21.18 -27.45
C THR A 38 -14.06 22.55 -26.78
N ALA A 39 -14.14 22.60 -25.45
CA ALA A 39 -13.98 23.85 -24.70
C ALA A 39 -12.59 24.47 -24.90
N LYS A 40 -11.52 23.66 -24.97
CA LYS A 40 -10.15 24.12 -25.20
C LYS A 40 -10.03 24.82 -26.56
N ALA A 41 -10.53 24.20 -27.63
CA ALA A 41 -10.54 24.77 -28.98
C ALA A 41 -11.29 26.12 -29.05
N LEU A 42 -12.35 26.28 -28.26
CA LEU A 42 -13.15 27.51 -28.21
C LEU A 42 -12.59 28.57 -27.23
N SER A 43 -11.62 28.22 -26.38
CA SER A 43 -11.15 29.08 -25.28
C SER A 43 -10.01 30.04 -25.64
N HIS A 44 -9.42 29.94 -26.84
CA HIS A 44 -8.25 30.73 -27.23
C HIS A 44 -8.46 32.24 -27.17
N THR A 45 -9.67 32.72 -27.41
CA THR A 45 -10.05 34.14 -27.30
C THR A 45 -10.66 34.50 -25.94
N GLY A 46 -10.77 33.54 -25.04
CA GLY A 46 -11.32 33.72 -23.69
C GLY A 46 -10.29 34.26 -22.70
N SER A 47 -10.76 34.71 -21.54
CA SER A 47 -9.89 35.18 -20.46
C SER A 47 -8.99 34.06 -19.90
N ASN A 48 -7.84 34.44 -19.33
CA ASN A 48 -6.93 33.49 -18.65
C ASN A 48 -7.66 32.60 -17.62
N HIS A 49 -8.66 33.14 -16.91
CA HIS A 49 -9.44 32.35 -15.96
C HIS A 49 -10.22 31.20 -16.62
N ILE A 50 -10.80 31.43 -17.80
CA ILE A 50 -11.53 30.39 -18.54
C ILE A 50 -10.54 29.36 -19.08
N GLN A 51 -9.43 29.80 -19.66
CA GLN A 51 -8.38 28.91 -20.16
C GLN A 51 -7.82 28.03 -19.02
N TYR A 52 -7.54 28.64 -17.86
CA TYR A 52 -7.16 27.93 -16.64
C TYR A 52 -8.20 26.86 -16.25
N ARG A 53 -9.48 27.23 -16.17
CA ARG A 53 -10.55 26.32 -15.74
C ARG A 53 -10.71 25.13 -16.69
N VAL A 54 -10.62 25.37 -18.00
CA VAL A 54 -10.64 24.31 -19.03
C VAL A 54 -9.44 23.39 -18.89
N LEU A 55 -8.22 23.94 -18.87
CA LEU A 55 -6.98 23.15 -18.83
C LEU A 55 -6.83 22.41 -17.49
N SER A 56 -7.08 23.07 -16.36
CA SER A 56 -7.05 22.46 -15.03
C SER A 56 -8.11 21.36 -14.86
N GLY A 57 -9.29 21.55 -15.47
CA GLY A 57 -10.35 20.53 -15.52
C GLY A 57 -9.96 19.32 -16.36
N MET A 58 -9.42 19.56 -17.56
CA MET A 58 -8.93 18.54 -18.48
C MET A 58 -7.77 17.73 -17.87
N GLY A 59 -6.78 18.42 -17.29
CA GLY A 59 -5.65 17.78 -16.61
C GLY A 59 -6.09 16.89 -15.46
N HIS A 60 -7.11 17.29 -14.70
CA HIS A 60 -7.67 16.45 -13.65
C HIS A 60 -8.39 15.20 -14.20
N ALA A 61 -9.16 15.34 -15.29
CA ALA A 61 -9.81 14.19 -15.93
C ALA A 61 -8.76 13.21 -16.51
N LEU A 62 -7.68 13.73 -17.12
CA LEU A 62 -6.56 12.92 -17.62
C LEU A 62 -5.87 12.16 -16.48
N LEU A 63 -5.62 12.83 -15.35
CA LEU A 63 -5.05 12.23 -14.14
C LEU A 63 -5.91 11.05 -13.63
N LEU A 64 -7.22 11.22 -13.53
CA LEU A 64 -8.14 10.17 -13.09
C LEU A 64 -8.19 8.98 -14.07
N SER A 65 -8.04 9.24 -15.37
CA SER A 65 -8.01 8.21 -16.42
C SER A 65 -6.68 7.47 -16.56
N GLY A 66 -5.67 7.79 -15.74
CA GLY A 66 -4.34 7.17 -15.82
C GLY A 66 -3.43 7.73 -16.92
N ARG A 67 -3.84 8.79 -17.62
CA ARG A 67 -3.05 9.45 -18.69
C ARG A 67 -2.10 10.50 -18.10
N TYR A 68 -1.12 10.04 -17.34
CA TYR A 68 -0.34 10.92 -16.45
C TYR A 68 0.55 11.93 -17.17
N GLN A 69 1.21 11.55 -18.27
CA GLN A 69 2.06 12.48 -19.02
C GLN A 69 1.21 13.60 -19.65
N ASP A 70 0.13 13.24 -20.35
CA ASP A 70 -0.83 14.22 -20.88
C ASP A 70 -1.41 15.13 -19.79
N ALA A 71 -1.70 14.56 -18.60
CA ALA A 71 -2.19 15.31 -17.46
C ALA A 71 -1.17 16.33 -16.97
N TYR A 72 0.11 15.94 -16.91
CA TYR A 72 1.21 16.81 -16.48
C TYR A 72 1.36 17.99 -17.44
N ASP A 73 1.47 17.72 -18.74
CA ASP A 73 1.66 18.74 -19.78
C ASP A 73 0.47 19.71 -19.84
N THR A 74 -0.74 19.16 -19.66
CA THR A 74 -1.97 19.98 -19.61
C THR A 74 -2.02 20.85 -18.35
N LEU A 75 -1.56 20.36 -17.19
CA LEU A 75 -1.51 21.13 -15.95
C LEU A 75 -0.39 22.17 -15.96
N GLU A 76 0.73 21.89 -16.61
CA GLU A 76 1.79 22.88 -16.86
C GLU A 76 1.25 24.03 -17.70
N SER A 77 0.54 23.73 -18.78
CA SER A 77 -0.18 24.74 -19.57
C SER A 77 -1.23 25.46 -18.71
N ALA A 78 -1.95 24.78 -17.81
CA ALA A 78 -2.89 25.46 -16.93
C ALA A 78 -2.18 26.46 -16.01
N ALA A 79 -1.00 26.13 -15.49
CA ALA A 79 -0.26 26.97 -14.56
C ALA A 79 0.11 28.35 -15.13
N THR A 80 0.35 28.46 -16.44
CA THR A 80 0.65 29.74 -17.11
C THR A 80 -0.56 30.68 -17.17
N HIS A 81 -1.78 30.16 -17.04
CA HIS A 81 -3.03 30.93 -17.04
C HIS A 81 -3.62 31.14 -15.64
N ALA A 82 -2.94 30.67 -14.57
CA ALA A 82 -3.41 30.83 -13.21
C ALA A 82 -3.28 32.30 -12.75
N ASN A 83 -4.42 32.97 -12.54
CA ASN A 83 -4.46 34.40 -12.19
C ASN A 83 -4.31 34.68 -10.68
N ASN A 84 -4.37 33.65 -9.84
CA ASN A 84 -4.30 33.82 -8.39
C ASN A 84 -3.42 32.73 -7.74
N GLU A 85 -2.98 33.01 -6.51
CA GLU A 85 -2.11 32.12 -5.74
C GLU A 85 -2.76 30.75 -5.49
N ARG A 86 -4.06 30.72 -5.19
CA ARG A 86 -4.81 29.48 -4.92
C ARG A 86 -4.76 28.51 -6.09
N ASP A 87 -5.04 28.98 -7.30
CA ASP A 87 -5.07 28.20 -8.51
C ASP A 87 -3.68 27.71 -8.90
N ARG A 88 -2.65 28.55 -8.72
CA ARG A 88 -1.25 28.18 -8.92
C ARG A 88 -0.85 27.03 -8.00
N ILE A 89 -1.05 27.18 -6.69
CA ILE A 89 -0.67 26.16 -5.69
C ILE A 89 -1.46 24.86 -5.90
N LYS A 90 -2.76 24.95 -6.17
CA LYS A 90 -3.59 23.77 -6.46
C LYS A 90 -3.11 22.99 -7.69
N THR A 91 -2.66 23.70 -8.72
CA THR A 91 -2.13 23.09 -9.95
C THR A 91 -0.80 22.40 -9.68
N LYS A 92 0.13 23.08 -8.99
CA LYS A 92 1.41 22.50 -8.57
C LYS A 92 1.22 21.27 -7.66
N ALA A 93 0.25 21.30 -6.75
CA ALA A 93 -0.04 20.17 -5.87
C ALA A 93 -0.47 18.92 -6.68
N ARG A 94 -1.28 19.10 -7.73
CA ARG A 94 -1.65 18.01 -8.65
C ARG A 94 -0.48 17.51 -9.50
N GLN A 95 0.42 18.39 -9.92
CA GLN A 95 1.67 17.97 -10.56
C GLN A 95 2.51 17.12 -9.61
N GLY A 96 2.59 17.50 -8.32
CA GLY A 96 3.22 16.69 -7.27
C GLY A 96 2.58 15.30 -7.12
N GLU A 97 1.25 15.22 -7.21
CA GLU A 97 0.52 13.94 -7.21
C GLU A 97 0.85 13.07 -8.45
N ILE A 98 0.98 13.67 -9.63
CA ILE A 98 1.39 12.95 -10.85
C ILE A 98 2.81 12.41 -10.72
N ILE A 99 3.75 13.24 -10.24
CA ILE A 99 5.14 12.83 -9.99
C ILE A 99 5.15 11.67 -9.00
N TYR A 100 4.35 11.76 -7.93
CA TYR A 100 4.17 10.65 -7.01
C TYR A 100 3.70 9.41 -7.74
N LYS A 101 2.67 9.46 -8.58
CA LYS A 101 2.11 8.25 -9.22
C LYS A 101 3.02 7.59 -10.26
N THR A 102 3.96 8.33 -10.87
CA THR A 102 4.67 7.87 -12.08
C THR A 102 6.19 7.84 -12.01
N ARG A 103 6.83 8.72 -11.22
CA ARG A 103 8.28 8.97 -11.32
C ARG A 103 8.99 8.66 -10.02
N SER A 104 9.12 9.66 -9.15
CA SER A 104 9.96 9.63 -7.95
C SER A 104 9.17 10.08 -6.71
N LEU A 105 9.32 9.31 -5.64
CA LEU A 105 8.83 9.66 -4.30
C LEU A 105 9.53 10.90 -3.76
N ASN A 106 10.84 11.01 -3.98
CA ASN A 106 11.65 12.13 -3.50
C ASN A 106 11.29 13.42 -4.21
N GLU A 107 11.21 13.42 -5.54
CA GLU A 107 10.81 14.61 -6.31
C GLU A 107 9.41 15.08 -5.93
N SER A 108 8.46 14.16 -5.78
CA SER A 108 7.10 14.50 -5.35
C SER A 108 7.10 15.10 -3.94
N THR A 109 7.84 14.49 -3.01
CA THR A 109 7.96 15.00 -1.65
C THR A 109 8.54 16.41 -1.66
N GLN A 110 9.67 16.65 -2.33
CA GLN A 110 10.29 17.97 -2.41
C GLN A 110 9.35 19.03 -3.01
N ALA A 111 8.64 18.69 -4.09
CA ALA A 111 7.68 19.60 -4.71
C ALA A 111 6.54 19.96 -3.75
N LEU A 112 5.96 18.99 -3.05
CA LEU A 112 4.88 19.24 -2.09
C LEU A 112 5.38 19.99 -0.83
N GLU A 113 6.60 19.70 -0.40
CA GLU A 113 7.26 20.41 0.70
C GLU A 113 7.50 21.89 0.37
N GLN A 114 7.93 22.19 -0.85
CA GLN A 114 8.07 23.57 -1.31
C GLN A 114 6.73 24.31 -1.30
N LEU A 115 5.62 23.64 -1.65
CA LEU A 115 4.29 24.25 -1.58
C LEU A 115 3.84 24.55 -0.15
N LEU A 116 4.14 23.66 0.82
CA LEU A 116 3.88 23.96 2.23
C LEU A 116 4.68 25.18 2.69
N PHE A 117 5.94 25.29 2.26
CA PHE A 117 6.76 26.46 2.55
C PHE A 117 6.19 27.74 1.93
N GLU A 118 5.76 27.71 0.66
CA GLU A 118 5.06 28.83 -0.01
C GLU A 118 3.79 29.25 0.77
N LEU A 119 3.07 28.29 1.36
CA LEU A 119 1.89 28.54 2.20
C LEU A 119 2.23 29.06 3.61
N GLY A 120 3.51 29.16 3.97
CA GLY A 120 3.98 29.62 5.28
C GLY A 120 3.99 28.51 6.34
N TYR A 121 4.00 27.25 5.94
CA TYR A 121 4.09 26.10 6.84
C TYR A 121 5.50 25.51 6.83
N PRO A 122 6.30 25.73 7.90
CA PRO A 122 7.64 25.20 7.98
C PRO A 122 7.62 23.69 8.19
N ILE A 123 8.56 23.02 7.53
CA ILE A 123 8.72 21.55 7.58
C ILE A 123 9.87 21.22 8.51
N PRO A 124 9.72 20.24 9.40
CA PRO A 124 10.80 19.86 10.30
C PRO A 124 11.97 19.29 9.48
N ARG A 125 13.17 19.84 9.66
CA ARG A 125 14.37 19.43 8.91
C ARG A 125 15.15 18.30 9.60
N GLY A 126 14.80 17.96 10.85
CA GLY A 126 15.49 16.95 11.64
C GLY A 126 14.55 16.07 12.45
N GLN A 127 15.05 14.89 12.85
CA GLN A 127 14.28 13.89 13.60
C GLN A 127 13.77 14.43 14.94
N LEU A 128 14.60 15.18 15.67
CA LEU A 128 14.22 15.77 16.96
C LEU A 128 13.07 16.77 16.81
N GLN A 129 13.16 17.68 15.84
CA GLN A 129 12.10 18.64 15.55
C GLN A 129 10.81 17.93 15.11
N THR A 130 10.93 16.88 14.29
CA THR A 130 9.80 16.05 13.86
C THR A 130 9.11 15.40 15.06
N LEU A 131 9.88 14.82 15.99
CA LEU A 131 9.37 14.21 17.22
C LEU A 131 8.66 15.22 18.14
N ILE A 132 9.24 16.42 18.30
CA ILE A 132 8.61 17.51 19.07
C ILE A 132 7.27 17.89 18.45
N GLU A 133 7.21 18.11 17.14
CA GLU A 133 5.98 18.49 16.43
C GLU A 133 4.91 17.39 16.47
N ILE A 134 5.29 16.11 16.36
CA ILE A 134 4.38 14.97 16.56
C ILE A 134 3.80 14.98 17.96
N THR A 135 4.64 15.24 18.97
CA THR A 135 4.23 15.26 20.38
C THR A 135 3.27 16.41 20.65
N ILE A 136 3.60 17.63 20.21
CA ILE A 136 2.75 18.81 20.30
C ILE A 136 1.40 18.54 19.63
N SER A 137 1.40 18.04 18.40
CA SER A 137 0.17 17.76 17.66
C SER A 137 -0.69 16.69 18.35
N SER A 138 -0.07 15.66 18.94
CA SER A 138 -0.77 14.60 19.67
C SER A 138 -1.39 15.10 20.98
N VAL A 139 -0.70 15.96 21.73
CA VAL A 139 -1.22 16.58 22.96
C VAL A 139 -2.39 17.49 22.63
N GLN A 140 -2.26 18.33 21.61
CA GLN A 140 -3.32 19.23 21.16
C GLN A 140 -4.56 18.47 20.71
N LEU A 141 -4.42 17.39 19.93
CA LEU A 141 -5.54 16.53 19.53
C LEU A 141 -6.28 15.94 20.74
N LYS A 142 -5.54 15.42 21.74
CA LYS A 142 -6.16 14.91 22.97
C LYS A 142 -6.95 15.99 23.69
N TRP A 143 -6.38 17.19 23.80
CA TRP A 143 -7.02 18.32 24.45
C TRP A 143 -8.26 18.81 23.71
N LEU A 144 -8.24 18.84 22.39
CA LEU A 144 -9.40 19.17 21.56
C LEU A 144 -10.54 18.18 21.74
N ASN A 145 -10.24 16.87 21.69
CA ASN A 145 -11.23 15.82 21.89
C ASN A 145 -11.84 15.85 23.30
N LEU A 146 -11.08 16.26 24.33
CA LEU A 146 -11.61 16.44 25.68
C LEU A 146 -12.55 17.65 25.79
N ARG A 147 -12.24 18.75 25.11
CA ARG A 147 -13.02 20.00 25.19
C ARG A 147 -14.24 20.03 24.27
N ARG A 148 -14.22 19.27 23.18
CA ARG A 148 -15.27 19.29 22.14
C ARG A 148 -15.54 17.87 21.61
N PRO A 149 -16.05 16.95 22.45
CA PRO A 149 -16.24 15.56 22.04
C PRO A 149 -17.21 15.40 20.85
N ASN A 150 -18.19 16.31 20.70
CA ASN A 150 -19.29 16.18 19.72
C ASN A 150 -19.53 17.43 18.84
N LYS A 151 -18.61 18.39 18.77
CA LYS A 151 -18.78 19.55 17.88
C LYS A 151 -17.98 19.35 16.59
N LEU A 152 -18.71 19.00 15.53
CA LEU A 152 -18.22 19.12 14.14
C LEU A 152 -17.85 20.58 13.87
N SER A 153 -16.87 20.81 13.01
CA SER A 153 -16.24 22.12 12.82
C SER A 153 -17.23 23.14 12.24
N GLU A 154 -17.84 23.96 13.10
CA GLU A 154 -18.68 25.12 12.73
C GLU A 154 -17.85 26.31 12.17
N CYS A 155 -16.52 26.18 12.06
CA CYS A 155 -15.66 27.26 11.58
C CYS A 155 -15.76 27.42 10.05
N LYS A 156 -15.86 28.67 9.59
CA LYS A 156 -15.83 29.00 8.16
C LYS A 156 -14.51 28.49 7.55
N PRO A 157 -14.56 27.68 6.48
CA PRO A 157 -13.35 27.14 5.84
C PRO A 157 -12.54 28.28 5.22
N ASP A 158 -11.27 28.35 5.58
CA ASP A 158 -10.28 29.19 4.91
C ASP A 158 -9.60 28.35 3.82
N TRP A 159 -9.63 28.85 2.58
CA TRP A 159 -9.07 28.12 1.43
C TRP A 159 -7.59 27.78 1.62
N LYS A 160 -6.83 28.65 2.32
CA LYS A 160 -5.40 28.46 2.55
C LYS A 160 -5.17 27.32 3.56
N THR A 161 -5.95 27.30 4.64
CA THR A 161 -5.96 26.21 5.62
C THR A 161 -6.37 24.87 4.98
N ASP A 162 -7.45 24.84 4.21
CA ASP A 162 -7.92 23.63 3.54
C ASP A 162 -6.88 23.07 2.55
N LEU A 163 -6.26 23.96 1.76
CA LEU A 163 -5.22 23.56 0.81
C LEU A 163 -3.97 23.06 1.53
N THR A 164 -3.59 23.68 2.66
CA THR A 164 -2.50 23.19 3.51
C THR A 164 -2.77 21.77 4.00
N ILE A 165 -3.97 21.50 4.51
CA ILE A 165 -4.33 20.16 5.01
C ILE A 165 -4.24 19.15 3.87
N ARG A 166 -4.76 19.48 2.68
CA ARG A 166 -4.68 18.61 1.49
C ARG A 166 -3.24 18.32 1.08
N ILE A 167 -2.37 19.32 1.09
CA ILE A 167 -0.95 19.12 0.74
C ILE A 167 -0.24 18.30 1.82
N LEU A 168 -0.50 18.52 3.12
CA LEU A 168 0.04 17.67 4.19
C LEU A 168 -0.39 16.20 4.00
N MET A 169 -1.65 15.96 3.67
CA MET A 169 -2.17 14.63 3.33
C MET A 169 -1.50 14.05 2.08
N GLN A 170 -1.26 14.86 1.06
CA GLN A 170 -0.52 14.44 -0.14
C GLN A 170 0.94 14.10 0.16
N VAL A 171 1.61 14.84 1.06
CA VAL A 171 2.98 14.54 1.52
C VAL A 171 3.02 13.19 2.23
N CYS A 172 1.95 12.79 2.94
CA CYS A 172 1.91 11.49 3.59
C CYS A 172 2.12 10.34 2.61
N TYR A 173 1.55 10.37 1.40
CA TYR A 173 1.65 9.23 0.47
C TYR A 173 3.09 8.88 0.06
N PRO A 174 3.91 9.80 -0.50
CA PRO A 174 5.27 9.45 -0.88
C PRO A 174 6.15 9.17 0.34
N THR A 175 6.01 9.96 1.41
CA THR A 175 6.80 9.77 2.63
C THR A 175 6.45 8.47 3.35
N LEU A 176 5.24 7.94 3.15
CA LEU A 176 4.86 6.63 3.66
C LEU A 176 5.79 5.53 3.14
N PHE A 177 6.42 5.66 1.98
CA PHE A 177 7.28 4.63 1.40
C PHE A 177 8.79 4.89 1.61
N SER A 178 9.18 6.10 2.00
CA SER A 178 10.58 6.50 2.16
C SER A 178 10.96 7.01 3.56
N ASP A 179 10.10 7.81 4.21
CA ASP A 179 10.34 8.45 5.52
C ASP A 179 9.06 8.44 6.36
N GLY A 180 8.82 7.34 7.08
CA GLY A 180 7.56 7.22 7.81
C GLY A 180 7.47 8.16 9.02
N MET A 181 8.58 8.67 9.59
CA MET A 181 8.53 9.69 10.65
C MET A 181 7.94 10.99 10.12
N LYS A 182 8.35 11.40 8.93
CA LYS A 182 7.74 12.54 8.24
C LYS A 182 6.29 12.28 7.87
N ALA A 183 5.95 11.06 7.45
CA ALA A 183 4.55 10.68 7.20
C ALA A 183 3.68 10.83 8.48
N LEU A 184 4.18 10.42 9.64
CA LEU A 184 3.50 10.56 10.94
C LEU A 184 3.36 12.01 11.37
N TRP A 185 4.40 12.82 11.17
CA TRP A 185 4.29 14.25 11.41
C TRP A 185 3.20 14.88 10.54
N ALA A 186 3.25 14.64 9.23
CA ALA A 186 2.29 15.21 8.29
C ALA A 186 0.86 14.76 8.59
N SER A 187 0.63 13.48 8.91
CA SER A 187 -0.70 12.95 9.23
C SER A 187 -1.27 13.55 10.52
N LYS A 188 -0.46 13.63 11.59
CA LYS A 188 -0.86 14.25 12.87
C LYS A 188 -1.15 15.73 12.70
N LYS A 189 -0.33 16.44 11.93
CA LYS A 189 -0.49 17.86 11.66
C LYS A 189 -1.76 18.12 10.87
N ALA A 190 -2.00 17.34 9.81
CA ALA A 190 -3.19 17.39 8.99
C ALA A 190 -4.45 17.15 9.82
N LEU A 191 -4.49 16.05 10.60
CA LEU A 191 -5.64 15.74 11.45
C LEU A 191 -5.92 16.84 12.47
N ARG A 192 -4.88 17.38 13.13
CA ARG A 192 -5.04 18.49 14.08
C ARG A 192 -5.65 19.73 13.45
N LEU A 193 -5.18 20.11 12.26
CA LEU A 193 -5.72 21.26 11.55
C LEU A 193 -7.16 20.98 11.10
N ALA A 194 -7.42 19.77 10.61
CA ALA A 194 -8.72 19.35 10.13
C ALA A 194 -9.79 19.36 11.24
N SER A 195 -9.47 18.82 12.42
CA SER A 195 -10.37 18.78 13.59
C SER A 195 -10.74 20.16 14.13
N ASN A 196 -10.00 21.21 13.77
CA ASN A 196 -10.23 22.57 14.28
C ASN A 196 -10.96 23.48 13.30
N ARG A 197 -10.70 23.36 11.99
CA ARG A 197 -10.99 24.44 11.02
C ARG A 197 -11.43 23.97 9.63
N SER A 198 -11.66 22.68 9.40
CA SER A 198 -11.92 22.17 8.05
C SER A 198 -13.34 21.61 7.90
N SER A 199 -13.78 21.49 6.64
CA SER A 199 -15.00 20.75 6.28
C SER A 199 -14.91 19.27 6.69
N ASP A 200 -16.06 18.64 6.92
CA ASP A 200 -16.15 17.21 7.25
C ASP A 200 -15.48 16.29 6.20
N ALA A 201 -15.49 16.70 4.92
CA ALA A 201 -14.81 15.95 3.86
C ALA A 201 -13.29 15.88 4.08
N ILE A 202 -12.67 17.00 4.48
CA ILE A 202 -11.24 17.08 4.76
C ILE A 202 -10.91 16.32 6.05
N LEU A 203 -11.79 16.41 7.06
CA LEU A 203 -11.64 15.64 8.29
C LEU A 203 -11.69 14.14 8.05
N SER A 204 -12.62 13.66 7.22
CA SER A 204 -12.73 12.25 6.82
C SER A 204 -11.44 11.75 6.15
N SER A 205 -10.90 12.49 5.17
CA SER A 205 -9.61 12.15 4.55
C SER A 205 -8.47 12.12 5.57
N ALA A 206 -8.39 13.13 6.46
CA ALA A 206 -7.34 13.22 7.46
C ALA A 206 -7.39 12.06 8.49
N LEU A 207 -8.61 11.66 8.91
CA LEU A 207 -8.82 10.48 9.76
C LEU A 207 -8.40 9.18 9.07
N SER A 208 -8.72 9.03 7.78
CA SER A 208 -8.36 7.85 6.99
C SER A 208 -6.84 7.70 6.86
N ILE A 209 -6.14 8.78 6.53
CA ILE A 209 -4.68 8.79 6.42
C ILE A 209 -4.04 8.56 7.78
N GLU A 210 -4.54 9.20 8.83
CA GLU A 210 -4.02 8.99 10.18
C GLU A 210 -4.19 7.54 10.64
N SER A 211 -5.31 6.88 10.30
CA SER A 211 -5.51 5.44 10.56
C SER A 211 -4.43 4.60 9.89
N LEU A 212 -4.16 4.84 8.61
CA LEU A 212 -3.11 4.17 7.85
C LEU A 212 -1.73 4.39 8.48
N VAL A 213 -1.34 5.64 8.74
CA VAL A 213 -0.02 5.94 9.28
C VAL A 213 0.12 5.41 10.70
N SER A 214 -0.86 5.61 11.58
CA SER A 214 -0.84 5.09 12.96
C SER A 214 -0.72 3.56 13.02
N SER A 215 -1.28 2.83 12.04
CA SER A 215 -1.18 1.36 12.01
C SER A 215 0.26 0.83 11.98
N ARG A 216 1.22 1.63 11.49
CA ARG A 216 2.64 1.28 11.40
C ARG A 216 3.42 1.55 12.68
N PHE A 217 2.97 2.50 13.50
CA PHE A 217 3.67 2.92 14.72
C PHE A 217 3.05 2.37 16.00
N LEU A 218 1.72 2.35 16.05
CA LEU A 218 0.93 2.01 17.23
C LEU A 218 -0.17 1.05 16.80
N PRO A 219 0.14 -0.25 16.59
CA PRO A 219 -0.77 -1.26 16.01
C PRO A 219 -1.87 -1.69 17.01
N ARG A 220 -2.62 -0.72 17.55
CA ARG A 220 -3.78 -0.91 18.42
C ARG A 220 -5.02 -0.98 17.54
N LEU A 221 -5.40 -2.19 17.16
CA LEU A 221 -6.51 -2.48 16.24
C LEU A 221 -7.77 -1.65 16.55
N GLN A 222 -8.21 -1.62 17.81
CA GLN A 222 -9.40 -0.87 18.24
C GLN A 222 -9.32 0.63 17.89
N ARG A 223 -8.16 1.26 18.10
CA ARG A 223 -7.97 2.69 17.79
C ARG A 223 -7.99 2.93 16.28
N ILE A 224 -7.32 2.07 15.53
CA ILE A 224 -7.22 2.17 14.05
C ILE A 224 -8.61 1.98 13.43
N GLN A 225 -9.36 0.97 13.88
CA GLN A 225 -10.74 0.76 13.48
C GLN A 225 -11.63 1.96 13.84
N SER A 226 -11.50 2.51 15.04
CA SER A 226 -12.27 3.68 15.46
C SER A 226 -12.06 4.88 14.52
N LEU A 227 -10.79 5.18 14.18
CA LEU A 227 -10.47 6.27 13.25
C LEU A 227 -11.02 6.00 11.84
N SER A 228 -10.83 4.79 11.32
CA SER A 228 -11.34 4.41 9.99
C SER A 228 -12.87 4.43 9.92
N ASN A 229 -13.56 3.92 10.94
CA ASN A 229 -15.02 3.89 10.98
C ASN A 229 -15.60 5.32 11.05
N GLN A 230 -14.97 6.22 11.82
CA GLN A 230 -15.36 7.63 11.82
C GLN A 230 -15.18 8.27 10.45
N ALA A 231 -14.07 7.98 9.76
CA ALA A 231 -13.84 8.50 8.41
C ALA A 231 -14.89 8.00 7.40
N ILE A 232 -15.21 6.70 7.45
CA ILE A 232 -16.24 6.07 6.61
C ILE A 232 -17.62 6.67 6.90
N GLN A 233 -17.98 6.86 8.17
CA GLN A 233 -19.25 7.46 8.56
C GLN A 233 -19.38 8.88 8.01
N LEU A 234 -18.37 9.73 8.20
CA LEU A 234 -18.38 11.09 7.67
C LEU A 234 -18.49 11.11 6.14
N ALA A 235 -17.82 10.17 5.45
CA ALA A 235 -17.90 10.06 3.99
C ALA A 235 -19.32 9.67 3.52
N HIS A 236 -19.97 8.75 4.24
CA HIS A 236 -21.35 8.36 3.98
C HIS A 236 -22.34 9.49 4.25
N ASP A 237 -22.18 10.23 5.36
CA ASP A 237 -23.05 11.35 5.73
C ASP A 237 -23.00 12.48 4.68
N LEU A 238 -21.85 12.63 4.00
CA LEU A 238 -21.66 13.57 2.90
C LEU A 238 -22.18 13.07 1.54
N ASN A 239 -22.60 11.80 1.45
CA ASN A 239 -22.97 11.13 0.20
C ASN A 239 -21.88 11.25 -0.90
N ASP A 240 -20.60 11.24 -0.50
CA ASP A 240 -19.46 11.32 -1.41
C ASP A 240 -18.89 9.92 -1.65
N ASN A 241 -19.21 9.35 -2.81
CA ASN A 241 -18.76 8.01 -3.19
C ASN A 241 -17.23 7.91 -3.34
N ALA A 242 -16.57 8.97 -3.80
CA ALA A 242 -15.12 8.98 -3.98
C ALA A 242 -14.39 8.97 -2.63
N LEU A 243 -14.88 9.81 -1.70
CA LEU A 243 -14.36 9.86 -0.33
C LEU A 243 -14.65 8.56 0.43
N THR A 244 -15.84 7.98 0.21
CA THR A 244 -16.21 6.68 0.81
C THR A 244 -15.29 5.57 0.32
N ALA A 245 -15.02 5.51 -0.99
CA ALA A 245 -14.09 4.54 -1.56
C ALA A 245 -12.68 4.67 -0.98
N GLU A 246 -12.19 5.91 -0.82
CA GLU A 246 -10.91 6.21 -0.18
C GLU A 246 -10.85 5.78 1.29
N ALA A 247 -11.89 6.05 2.07
CA ALA A 247 -11.95 5.65 3.46
C ALA A 247 -11.94 4.11 3.62
N TRP A 248 -12.70 3.38 2.79
CA TRP A 248 -12.66 1.91 2.75
C TRP A 248 -11.30 1.38 2.34
N HIS A 249 -10.68 1.97 1.32
CA HIS A 249 -9.37 1.55 0.85
C HIS A 249 -8.28 1.72 1.92
N LEU A 250 -8.25 2.89 2.57
CA LEU A 250 -7.29 3.17 3.62
C LEU A 250 -7.54 2.33 4.88
N GLN A 251 -8.80 1.97 5.16
CA GLN A 251 -9.12 0.96 6.18
C GLN A 251 -8.58 -0.42 5.79
N ALA A 252 -8.73 -0.86 4.53
CA ALA A 252 -8.18 -2.13 4.08
C ALA A 252 -6.66 -2.18 4.28
N ALA A 253 -5.95 -1.10 3.92
CA ALA A 253 -4.51 -0.99 4.10
C ALA A 253 -4.08 -0.93 5.58
N SER A 254 -4.86 -0.28 6.46
CA SER A 254 -4.52 -0.11 7.87
C SER A 254 -4.94 -1.30 8.75
N VAL A 255 -6.19 -1.72 8.64
CA VAL A 255 -6.80 -2.82 9.40
C VAL A 255 -6.37 -4.16 8.83
N GLY A 256 -6.23 -4.30 7.51
CA GLY A 256 -5.86 -5.58 6.87
C GLY A 256 -4.52 -6.11 7.34
N ALA A 257 -3.55 -5.23 7.65
CA ALA A 257 -2.28 -5.64 8.25
C ALA A 257 -2.45 -6.29 9.64
N LEU A 258 -3.48 -5.89 10.40
CA LEU A 258 -3.73 -6.31 11.78
C LEU A 258 -4.82 -7.38 11.93
N ALA A 259 -5.78 -7.39 11.00
CA ALA A 259 -6.93 -8.29 10.92
C ALA A 259 -7.28 -8.54 9.44
N PRO A 260 -6.58 -9.46 8.75
CA PRO A 260 -6.70 -9.67 7.30
C PRO A 260 -8.13 -9.93 6.82
N SER A 261 -8.92 -10.71 7.56
CA SER A 261 -10.31 -11.02 7.19
C SER A 261 -11.23 -9.79 7.16
N GLN A 262 -10.99 -8.80 8.03
CA GLN A 262 -11.72 -7.53 8.00
C GLN A 262 -11.22 -6.65 6.87
N GLY A 263 -9.89 -6.58 6.69
CA GLY A 263 -9.29 -5.84 5.59
C GLY A 263 -9.75 -6.32 4.22
N ARG A 264 -10.01 -7.63 4.05
CA ARG A 264 -10.55 -8.22 2.83
C ARG A 264 -11.87 -7.55 2.43
N LYS A 265 -12.84 -7.51 3.36
CA LYS A 265 -14.16 -6.88 3.13
C LYS A 265 -14.01 -5.39 2.78
N SER A 266 -13.19 -4.66 3.53
CA SER A 266 -12.92 -3.24 3.22
C SER A 266 -12.31 -3.05 1.84
N SER A 267 -11.47 -3.98 1.39
CA SER A 267 -10.84 -3.92 0.07
C SER A 267 -11.83 -4.20 -1.06
N GLU A 268 -12.73 -5.17 -0.87
CA GLU A 268 -13.80 -5.48 -1.83
C GLU A 268 -14.75 -4.28 -2.02
N GLU A 269 -15.18 -3.64 -0.92
CA GLU A 269 -16.03 -2.43 -0.95
C GLU A 269 -15.35 -1.25 -1.66
N ALA A 270 -14.04 -1.06 -1.43
CA ALA A 270 -13.25 -0.03 -2.08
C ALA A 270 -13.13 -0.29 -3.60
N ILE A 271 -12.82 -1.52 -4.01
CA ILE A 271 -12.69 -1.91 -5.42
C ILE A 271 -14.01 -1.69 -6.16
N GLN A 272 -15.14 -2.11 -5.59
CA GLN A 272 -16.46 -1.93 -6.20
C GLN A 272 -16.74 -0.45 -6.48
N ARG A 273 -16.43 0.43 -5.53
CA ARG A 273 -16.62 1.88 -5.71
C ARG A 273 -15.63 2.46 -6.70
N TYR A 274 -14.34 2.12 -6.63
CA TYR A 274 -13.36 2.60 -7.61
C TYR A 274 -13.71 2.20 -9.04
N HIS A 275 -14.27 1.01 -9.23
CA HIS A 275 -14.79 0.59 -10.51
C HIS A 275 -15.91 1.52 -11.01
N GLN A 276 -16.86 1.90 -10.14
CA GLN A 276 -17.93 2.87 -10.48
C GLN A 276 -17.38 4.27 -10.75
N LEU A 277 -16.31 4.66 -10.07
CA LEU A 277 -15.67 5.98 -10.20
C LEU A 277 -14.74 6.08 -11.42
N GLY A 278 -14.41 4.98 -12.08
CA GLY A 278 -13.47 4.96 -13.20
C GLY A 278 -12.05 5.41 -12.84
N ASP A 279 -11.67 5.44 -11.56
CA ASP A 279 -10.32 5.81 -11.12
C ASP A 279 -9.39 4.60 -11.28
N ALA A 280 -8.73 4.55 -12.43
CA ALA A 280 -7.87 3.44 -12.82
C ALA A 280 -6.70 3.22 -11.85
N TRP A 281 -6.14 4.30 -11.31
CA TRP A 281 -5.04 4.22 -10.36
C TRP A 281 -5.48 3.54 -9.06
N ARG A 282 -6.55 4.08 -8.46
CA ARG A 282 -7.06 3.56 -7.19
C ARG A 282 -7.65 2.17 -7.31
N LEU A 283 -8.26 1.84 -8.45
CA LEU A 283 -8.74 0.49 -8.74
C LEU A 283 -7.59 -0.53 -8.76
N THR A 284 -6.52 -0.23 -9.48
CA THR A 284 -5.33 -1.09 -9.54
C THR A 284 -4.72 -1.28 -8.16
N TYR A 285 -4.61 -0.18 -7.40
CA TYR A 285 -4.06 -0.19 -6.05
C TYR A 285 -4.95 -0.97 -5.07
N GLY A 286 -6.27 -0.88 -5.20
CA GLY A 286 -7.23 -1.72 -4.47
C GLY A 286 -7.05 -3.20 -4.75
N HIS A 287 -6.92 -3.59 -6.02
CA HIS A 287 -6.65 -4.98 -6.41
C HIS A 287 -5.32 -5.50 -5.85
N ALA A 288 -4.26 -4.69 -5.87
CA ALA A 288 -2.97 -5.07 -5.30
C ALA A 288 -3.06 -5.33 -3.78
N PHE A 289 -3.75 -4.46 -3.03
CA PHE A 289 -3.95 -4.66 -1.59
C PHE A 289 -4.82 -5.87 -1.28
N LEU A 290 -5.87 -6.12 -2.07
CA LEU A 290 -6.68 -7.33 -1.94
C LEU A 290 -5.81 -8.58 -2.14
N ALA A 291 -4.97 -8.61 -3.18
CA ALA A 291 -4.07 -9.73 -3.44
C ALA A 291 -3.07 -9.96 -2.28
N ILE A 292 -2.54 -8.89 -1.69
CA ILE A 292 -1.70 -8.97 -0.48
C ILE A 292 -2.49 -9.66 0.65
N ILE A 293 -3.69 -9.19 0.96
CA ILE A 293 -4.53 -9.74 2.04
C ILE A 293 -4.90 -11.21 1.76
N GLN A 294 -5.28 -11.55 0.53
CA GLN A 294 -5.61 -12.91 0.10
C GLN A 294 -4.42 -13.86 0.26
N SER A 295 -3.19 -13.39 -0.05
CA SER A 295 -1.98 -14.19 0.17
C SER A 295 -1.79 -14.58 1.65
N TYR A 296 -2.24 -13.74 2.59
CA TYR A 296 -2.18 -14.03 4.02
C TYR A 296 -3.31 -14.93 4.51
N LEU A 297 -4.49 -14.86 3.89
CA LEU A 297 -5.62 -15.72 4.20
C LEU A 297 -5.46 -17.13 3.60
N GLY A 298 -4.57 -17.31 2.63
CA GLY A 298 -4.39 -18.55 1.88
C GLY A 298 -5.38 -18.71 0.73
N GLU A 299 -6.01 -17.62 0.28
CA GLU A 299 -6.95 -17.59 -0.84
C GLU A 299 -6.17 -17.48 -2.15
N PHE A 300 -5.43 -18.54 -2.51
CA PHE A 300 -4.38 -18.45 -3.52
C PHE A 300 -4.88 -18.36 -4.95
N ALA A 301 -5.99 -19.01 -5.29
CA ALA A 301 -6.56 -18.90 -6.63
C ALA A 301 -6.95 -17.44 -6.95
N GLU A 302 -7.64 -16.79 -6.03
CA GLU A 302 -8.04 -15.39 -6.13
C GLU A 302 -6.82 -14.45 -6.04
N CYS A 303 -5.86 -14.75 -5.17
CA CYS A 303 -4.62 -13.98 -5.06
C CYS A 303 -3.83 -13.99 -6.37
N ILE A 304 -3.72 -15.13 -7.05
CA ILE A 304 -3.02 -15.28 -8.33
C ILE A 304 -3.71 -14.45 -9.42
N ALA A 305 -5.03 -14.62 -9.59
CA ALA A 305 -5.81 -13.88 -10.57
C ALA A 305 -5.78 -12.36 -10.30
N GLY A 306 -5.95 -11.96 -9.04
CA GLY A 306 -5.88 -10.56 -8.61
C GLY A 306 -4.50 -9.95 -8.81
N SER A 307 -3.44 -10.71 -8.53
CA SER A 307 -2.05 -10.25 -8.72
C SER A 307 -1.73 -10.03 -10.18
N GLN A 308 -2.12 -10.95 -11.06
CA GLN A 308 -1.93 -10.82 -12.51
C GLN A 308 -2.66 -9.58 -13.03
N LYS A 309 -3.96 -9.44 -12.74
CA LYS A 309 -4.75 -8.30 -13.20
C LYS A 309 -4.17 -6.95 -12.72
N ALA A 310 -3.74 -6.89 -11.47
CA ALA A 310 -3.12 -5.71 -10.90
C ALA A 310 -1.75 -5.42 -11.54
N PHE A 311 -0.95 -6.44 -11.84
CA PHE A 311 0.33 -6.30 -12.54
C PHE A 311 0.13 -5.73 -13.95
N GLU A 312 -0.74 -6.35 -14.75
CA GLU A 312 -1.05 -5.92 -16.14
C GLU A 312 -1.59 -4.48 -16.18
N SER A 313 -2.50 -4.16 -15.27
CA SER A 313 -3.04 -2.81 -15.14
C SER A 313 -1.93 -1.82 -14.72
N ALA A 314 -1.09 -2.18 -13.76
CA ALA A 314 0.00 -1.33 -13.31
C ALA A 314 1.00 -1.04 -14.44
N ILE A 315 1.38 -2.04 -15.23
CA ILE A 315 2.24 -1.85 -16.41
C ILE A 315 1.57 -0.96 -17.45
N SER A 316 0.30 -1.21 -17.76
CA SER A 316 -0.47 -0.43 -18.74
C SER A 316 -0.58 1.06 -18.39
N TYR A 317 -0.59 1.39 -17.10
CA TYR A 317 -0.63 2.77 -16.61
C TYR A 317 0.76 3.34 -16.23
N GLY A 318 1.86 2.62 -16.45
CA GLY A 318 3.21 3.06 -16.07
C GLY A 318 3.44 3.13 -14.54
N GLN A 319 2.67 2.38 -13.75
CA GLN A 319 2.74 2.34 -12.30
C GLN A 319 3.74 1.29 -11.81
N HIS A 320 5.02 1.44 -12.18
CA HIS A 320 6.04 0.40 -11.94
C HIS A 320 6.20 -0.01 -10.47
N ARG A 321 6.04 0.91 -9.50
CA ARG A 321 6.06 0.58 -8.06
C ARG A 321 4.98 -0.43 -7.66
N LEU A 322 3.79 -0.27 -8.21
CA LEU A 322 2.68 -1.16 -7.90
C LEU A 322 2.89 -2.53 -8.53
N ALA A 323 3.43 -2.56 -9.76
CA ALA A 323 3.84 -3.79 -10.42
C ALA A 323 4.91 -4.55 -9.60
N GLN A 324 5.89 -3.86 -9.00
CA GLN A 324 6.84 -4.49 -8.06
C GLN A 324 6.15 -5.05 -6.81
N THR A 325 5.29 -4.24 -6.19
CA THR A 325 4.61 -4.60 -4.94
C THR A 325 3.80 -5.88 -5.09
N VAL A 326 3.12 -6.07 -6.23
CA VAL A 326 2.23 -7.22 -6.44
C VAL A 326 2.97 -8.52 -6.78
N LEU A 327 4.27 -8.47 -7.12
CA LEU A 327 5.05 -9.69 -7.34
C LEU A 327 5.22 -10.52 -6.06
N LYS A 328 5.25 -9.90 -4.87
CA LYS A 328 5.33 -10.63 -3.59
C LYS A 328 4.13 -11.55 -3.36
N PRO A 329 2.87 -11.07 -3.34
CA PRO A 329 1.73 -11.95 -3.14
C PRO A 329 1.64 -13.02 -4.23
N TRP A 330 1.96 -12.68 -5.48
CA TRP A 330 1.97 -13.64 -6.58
C TRP A 330 3.00 -14.77 -6.38
N ALA A 331 4.25 -14.42 -6.05
CA ALA A 331 5.29 -15.40 -5.75
C ALA A 331 4.96 -16.24 -4.51
N THR A 332 4.34 -15.63 -3.49
CA THR A 332 3.89 -16.33 -2.29
C THR A 332 2.81 -17.36 -2.63
N ALA A 333 1.78 -16.95 -3.36
CA ALA A 333 0.64 -17.81 -3.70
C ALA A 333 1.04 -18.96 -4.64
N THR A 334 1.98 -18.74 -5.55
CA THR A 334 2.46 -19.78 -6.47
C THR A 334 3.56 -20.65 -5.89
N GLY A 335 4.09 -20.30 -4.71
CA GLY A 335 5.30 -20.92 -4.16
C GLY A 335 6.54 -20.72 -5.03
N GLY A 336 6.59 -19.64 -5.82
CA GLY A 336 7.66 -19.34 -6.79
C GLY A 336 7.44 -19.91 -8.19
N ARG A 337 6.29 -20.53 -8.48
CA ARG A 337 5.91 -21.01 -9.83
C ARG A 337 5.36 -19.88 -10.70
N LEU A 338 6.23 -18.93 -11.06
CA LEU A 338 5.91 -17.84 -11.98
C LEU A 338 7.08 -17.54 -12.92
N ARG A 339 6.77 -16.92 -14.06
CA ARG A 339 7.73 -16.41 -15.06
C ARG A 339 8.41 -15.13 -14.56
N PHE A 340 9.11 -15.24 -13.43
CA PHE A 340 9.59 -14.08 -12.69
C PHE A 340 10.55 -13.20 -13.50
N ASP A 341 11.48 -13.79 -14.26
CA ASP A 341 12.42 -13.03 -15.09
C ASP A 341 11.71 -12.19 -16.16
N GLU A 342 10.71 -12.78 -16.85
CA GLU A 342 9.88 -12.08 -17.84
C GLU A 342 9.11 -10.92 -17.20
N LEU A 343 8.48 -11.16 -16.04
CA LEU A 343 7.73 -10.13 -15.32
C LEU A 343 8.66 -9.02 -14.81
N LYS A 344 9.80 -9.37 -14.22
CA LYS A 344 10.78 -8.41 -13.70
C LYS A 344 11.35 -7.54 -14.82
N SER A 345 11.55 -8.08 -16.03
CA SER A 345 12.05 -7.32 -17.18
C SER A 345 11.12 -6.19 -17.64
N GLN A 346 9.82 -6.28 -17.35
CA GLN A 346 8.83 -5.26 -17.68
C GLN A 346 8.77 -4.12 -16.66
N VAL A 347 9.44 -4.28 -15.52
CA VAL A 347 9.31 -3.37 -14.38
C VAL A 347 10.55 -2.50 -14.25
N ILE A 348 10.36 -1.19 -14.34
CA ILE A 348 11.42 -0.22 -14.02
C ILE A 348 11.61 -0.19 -12.50
N VAL A 349 12.84 -0.42 -12.05
CA VAL A 349 13.18 -0.40 -10.62
C VAL A 349 13.19 1.05 -10.12
N VAL A 350 12.18 1.41 -9.34
CA VAL A 350 12.09 2.70 -8.63
C VAL A 350 12.86 2.63 -7.31
N THR A 351 14.10 3.13 -7.33
CA THR A 351 15.06 2.96 -6.22
C THR A 351 14.73 3.76 -4.96
N ASP A 352 13.92 4.81 -5.06
CA ASP A 352 13.50 5.59 -3.90
C ASP A 352 12.26 5.02 -3.18
N ASP A 353 11.64 3.97 -3.73
CA ASP A 353 10.57 3.20 -3.08
C ASP A 353 11.14 1.98 -2.37
N LEU A 354 11.49 2.20 -1.10
CA LEU A 354 12.06 1.17 -0.23
C LEU A 354 11.09 0.00 -0.03
N GLN A 355 9.78 0.26 0.06
CA GLN A 355 8.80 -0.80 0.27
C GLN A 355 8.69 -1.71 -0.96
N SER A 356 8.46 -1.14 -2.13
CA SER A 356 8.31 -1.91 -3.37
C SER A 356 9.60 -2.69 -3.70
N THR A 357 10.76 -2.07 -3.47
CA THR A 357 12.06 -2.74 -3.68
C THR A 357 12.26 -3.92 -2.72
N VAL A 358 11.88 -3.79 -1.44
CA VAL A 358 11.93 -4.91 -0.49
C VAL A 358 11.01 -6.05 -0.93
N LEU A 359 9.77 -5.74 -1.33
CA LEU A 359 8.79 -6.74 -1.75
C LEU A 359 9.20 -7.46 -3.04
N LEU A 360 9.79 -6.76 -4.01
CA LEU A 360 10.37 -7.35 -5.20
C LEU A 360 11.46 -8.36 -4.86
N ASN A 361 12.41 -7.98 -4.00
CA ASN A 361 13.51 -8.86 -3.58
C ASN A 361 13.03 -10.05 -2.74
N VAL A 362 11.93 -9.86 -1.98
CA VAL A 362 11.27 -10.98 -1.29
C VAL A 362 10.68 -11.97 -2.28
N ALA A 363 10.00 -11.49 -3.32
CA ALA A 363 9.44 -12.31 -4.39
C ALA A 363 10.52 -13.07 -5.15
N GLU A 364 11.63 -12.40 -5.49
CA GLU A 364 12.79 -12.99 -6.16
C GLU A 364 13.44 -14.10 -5.33
N SER A 365 13.58 -13.88 -4.02
CA SER A 365 14.07 -14.93 -3.11
C SER A 365 13.15 -16.15 -3.09
N ILE A 366 11.82 -15.97 -3.06
CA ILE A 366 10.86 -17.08 -3.12
C ILE A 366 11.02 -17.85 -4.43
N TRP A 367 11.14 -17.14 -5.55
CA TRP A 367 11.35 -17.74 -6.86
C TRP A 367 12.67 -18.52 -6.96
N HIS A 368 13.78 -17.97 -6.47
CA HIS A 368 15.07 -18.67 -6.43
C HIS A 368 15.02 -19.95 -5.57
N ARG A 369 14.35 -19.91 -4.41
CA ARG A 369 14.18 -21.12 -3.58
C ARG A 369 13.41 -22.21 -4.31
N HIS A 370 12.36 -21.85 -5.04
CA HIS A 370 11.59 -22.81 -5.84
C HIS A 370 12.48 -23.58 -6.82
N HIS A 371 13.46 -22.90 -7.42
CA HIS A 371 14.40 -23.49 -8.40
C HIS A 371 15.67 -24.06 -7.75
N ALA A 372 15.68 -24.30 -6.44
CA ALA A 372 16.84 -24.78 -5.68
C ALA A 372 18.11 -23.90 -5.78
N ARG A 373 17.97 -22.64 -6.20
CA ARG A 373 19.06 -21.63 -6.30
C ARG A 373 19.27 -20.97 -4.93
N THR A 374 19.76 -21.75 -3.96
CA THR A 374 19.78 -21.32 -2.55
C THR A 374 20.72 -20.15 -2.27
N ALA A 375 21.82 -20.02 -3.02
CA ALA A 375 22.78 -18.93 -2.87
C ALA A 375 22.18 -17.60 -3.38
N GLU A 376 21.56 -17.62 -4.56
CA GLU A 376 20.90 -16.48 -5.18
C GLU A 376 19.69 -16.03 -4.34
N SER A 377 18.91 -16.99 -3.83
CA SER A 377 17.85 -16.70 -2.87
C SER A 377 18.36 -15.96 -1.63
N LEU A 378 19.53 -16.36 -1.11
CA LEU A 378 20.15 -15.69 0.03
C LEU A 378 20.55 -14.26 -0.33
N VAL A 379 21.13 -14.03 -1.51
CA VAL A 379 21.50 -12.69 -1.99
C VAL A 379 20.29 -11.76 -2.06
N SER A 380 19.19 -12.16 -2.70
CA SER A 380 17.98 -11.34 -2.79
C SER A 380 17.36 -11.08 -1.41
N ALA A 381 17.36 -12.09 -0.53
CA ALA A 381 16.83 -11.93 0.83
C ALA A 381 17.70 -11.00 1.70
N GLU A 382 19.02 -11.01 1.54
CA GLU A 382 19.93 -10.06 2.21
C GLU A 382 19.70 -8.64 1.71
N LEU A 383 19.49 -8.46 0.40
CA LEU A 383 19.19 -7.14 -0.16
C LEU A 383 17.88 -6.60 0.41
N ALA A 384 16.80 -7.39 0.40
CA ALA A 384 15.53 -7.05 1.06
C ALA A 384 15.73 -6.69 2.54
N PHE A 385 16.50 -7.48 3.28
CA PHE A 385 16.77 -7.24 4.69
C PHE A 385 17.56 -5.95 4.94
N SER A 386 18.58 -5.68 4.13
CA SER A 386 19.43 -4.49 4.25
C SER A 386 18.63 -3.20 4.06
N ILE A 387 17.80 -3.15 3.03
CA ILE A 387 16.92 -2.00 2.73
C ILE A 387 15.91 -1.82 3.85
N MET A 388 15.26 -2.90 4.30
CA MET A 388 14.26 -2.84 5.38
C MET A 388 14.87 -2.40 6.71
N ARG A 389 16.11 -2.80 7.03
CA ARG A 389 16.79 -2.39 8.27
C ARG A 389 17.00 -0.89 8.33
N ASP A 390 17.27 -0.27 7.20
CA ASP A 390 17.54 1.16 7.09
C ASP A 390 16.23 1.97 6.99
N TYR A 391 15.08 1.29 6.87
CA TYR A 391 13.74 1.87 6.82
C TYR A 391 13.03 1.87 8.19
N TRP A 392 12.81 3.07 8.75
CA TRP A 392 12.08 3.26 10.02
C TRP A 392 10.98 4.32 9.88
N PRO A 393 9.77 4.10 10.45
CA PRO A 393 9.25 2.90 11.13
C PRO A 393 9.06 1.69 10.22
N PHE A 394 8.98 0.50 10.82
CA PHE A 394 8.69 -0.73 10.10
C PHE A 394 7.26 -0.73 9.53
N SER A 395 7.14 -0.75 8.21
CA SER A 395 5.90 -1.15 7.55
C SER A 395 5.67 -2.64 7.82
N PRO A 396 4.47 -3.08 8.24
CA PRO A 396 4.19 -4.50 8.40
C PRO A 396 4.51 -5.31 7.15
N LEU A 397 4.31 -4.73 5.96
CA LEU A 397 4.59 -5.38 4.68
C LEU A 397 6.07 -5.66 4.44
N VAL A 398 6.98 -4.73 4.81
CA VAL A 398 8.43 -4.94 4.58
C VAL A 398 9.05 -5.85 5.64
N SER A 399 8.41 -5.97 6.80
CA SER A 399 8.93 -6.75 7.92
C SER A 399 9.05 -8.27 7.62
N VAL A 400 8.38 -8.75 6.56
CA VAL A 400 8.52 -10.10 6.00
C VAL A 400 9.95 -10.42 5.56
N ALA A 401 10.79 -9.41 5.30
CA ALA A 401 12.20 -9.61 4.98
C ALA A 401 12.96 -10.37 6.09
N TYR A 402 12.55 -10.26 7.36
CA TYR A 402 13.12 -11.04 8.46
C TYR A 402 12.92 -12.55 8.29
N PRO A 403 11.67 -13.09 8.34
CA PRO A 403 11.46 -14.52 8.19
C PRO A 403 11.92 -15.02 6.83
N ASN A 404 11.82 -14.21 5.76
CA ASN A 404 12.31 -14.61 4.44
C ASN A 404 13.83 -14.84 4.42
N LEU A 405 14.62 -13.94 5.02
CA LEU A 405 16.07 -14.12 5.14
C LEU A 405 16.42 -15.34 6.01
N VAL A 406 15.70 -15.55 7.11
CA VAL A 406 15.92 -16.72 7.98
C VAL A 406 15.68 -18.02 7.20
N GLN A 407 14.60 -18.10 6.43
CA GLN A 407 14.31 -19.26 5.58
C GLN A 407 15.42 -19.45 4.54
N SER A 408 15.83 -18.40 3.82
CA SER A 408 16.92 -18.49 2.84
C SER A 408 18.25 -18.95 3.45
N LEU A 409 18.61 -18.44 4.65
CA LEU A 409 19.80 -18.89 5.38
C LEU A 409 19.72 -20.38 5.73
N ARG A 410 18.55 -20.88 6.18
CA ARG A 410 18.37 -22.31 6.50
C ARG A 410 18.56 -23.19 5.27
N HIS A 411 17.86 -22.88 4.17
CA HIS A 411 17.97 -23.65 2.93
C HIS A 411 19.39 -23.63 2.36
N HIS A 412 20.08 -22.49 2.43
CA HIS A 412 21.47 -22.42 2.01
C HIS A 412 22.40 -23.21 2.94
N ALA A 413 22.15 -23.20 4.26
CA ALA A 413 22.91 -24.01 5.22
C ALA A 413 22.75 -25.52 4.96
N ASP A 414 21.55 -25.96 4.59
CA ASP A 414 21.29 -27.35 4.20
C ASP A 414 22.10 -27.72 2.94
N ALA A 415 22.08 -26.85 1.92
CA ALA A 415 22.78 -27.09 0.65
C ALA A 415 24.32 -27.13 0.78
N VAL A 416 24.90 -26.41 1.74
CA VAL A 416 26.37 -26.41 1.96
C VAL A 416 26.82 -27.45 2.99
N GLN A 417 25.91 -28.07 3.74
CA GLN A 417 26.25 -28.94 4.87
C GLN A 417 27.17 -30.10 4.49
N GLU A 418 26.92 -30.75 3.35
CA GLU A 418 27.72 -31.90 2.89
C GLU A 418 29.14 -31.50 2.49
N ARG A 419 29.32 -30.27 1.97
CA ARG A 419 30.61 -29.77 1.47
C ARG A 419 31.42 -29.06 2.55
N ASP A 420 30.77 -28.23 3.36
CA ASP A 420 31.37 -27.47 4.46
C ASP A 420 30.44 -27.42 5.69
N PRO A 421 30.53 -28.42 6.59
CA PRO A 421 29.74 -28.47 7.82
C PRO A 421 29.97 -27.26 8.74
N LYS A 422 31.19 -26.70 8.77
CA LYS A 422 31.53 -25.55 9.63
C LYS A 422 30.85 -24.29 9.12
N GLN A 423 30.84 -24.07 7.80
CA GLN A 423 30.09 -22.98 7.20
C GLN A 423 28.59 -23.14 7.43
N SER A 424 28.04 -24.34 7.27
CA SER A 424 26.63 -24.62 7.57
C SER A 424 26.26 -24.25 9.01
N GLU A 425 27.07 -24.66 10.00
CA GLU A 425 26.84 -24.34 11.41
C GLU A 425 26.87 -22.82 11.69
N ARG A 426 27.81 -22.09 11.06
CA ARG A 426 27.88 -20.63 11.15
C ARG A 426 26.63 -19.97 10.59
N ILE A 427 26.15 -20.43 9.43
CA ILE A 427 24.92 -19.92 8.80
C ILE A 427 23.71 -20.21 9.69
N ARG A 428 23.55 -21.42 10.22
CA ARG A 428 22.45 -21.78 11.15
C ARG A 428 22.47 -20.93 12.42
N THR A 429 23.66 -20.68 12.99
CA THR A 429 23.81 -19.81 14.16
C THR A 429 23.38 -18.37 13.86
N ARG A 430 23.73 -17.86 12.67
CA ARG A 430 23.28 -16.55 12.19
C ARG A 430 21.76 -16.52 12.00
N ALA A 431 21.18 -17.54 11.36
CA ALA A 431 19.75 -17.68 11.17
C ALA A 431 18.99 -17.63 12.50
N LEU A 432 19.45 -18.36 13.53
CA LEU A 432 18.82 -18.34 14.85
C LEU A 432 18.86 -16.95 15.52
N LYS A 433 19.98 -16.23 15.41
CA LYS A 433 20.09 -14.86 15.94
C LYS A 433 19.11 -13.91 15.25
N LEU A 434 19.02 -14.00 13.93
CA LEU A 434 18.09 -13.20 13.13
C LEU A 434 16.63 -13.57 13.40
N ALA A 435 16.31 -14.87 13.50
CA ALA A 435 14.95 -15.35 13.78
C ALA A 435 14.41 -14.81 15.11
N ARG A 436 15.25 -14.76 16.15
CA ARG A 436 14.87 -14.16 17.44
C ARG A 436 14.53 -12.67 17.30
N ARG A 437 15.34 -11.91 16.56
CA ARG A 437 15.07 -10.50 16.29
C ARG A 437 13.81 -10.32 15.42
N GLY A 438 13.65 -11.15 14.41
CA GLY A 438 12.48 -11.17 13.54
C GLY A 438 11.18 -11.37 14.32
N VAL A 439 11.15 -12.33 15.26
CA VAL A 439 9.97 -12.51 16.13
C VAL A 439 9.69 -11.29 17.01
N LEU A 440 10.72 -10.56 17.49
CA LEU A 440 10.51 -9.34 18.25
C LEU A 440 9.88 -8.23 17.40
N VAL A 441 10.38 -8.04 16.17
CA VAL A 441 9.81 -7.07 15.21
C VAL A 441 8.38 -7.47 14.84
N GLN A 442 8.14 -8.75 14.57
CA GLN A 442 6.83 -9.27 14.18
C GLN A 442 5.80 -9.26 15.31
N ARG A 443 6.19 -9.13 16.58
CA ARG A 443 5.21 -8.87 17.65
C ARG A 443 4.57 -7.48 17.53
N ILE A 444 5.27 -6.53 16.92
CA ILE A 444 4.78 -5.19 16.63
C ILE A 444 4.02 -5.21 15.30
N ALA A 445 4.66 -5.67 14.21
CA ALA A 445 4.06 -5.67 12.88
C ALA A 445 2.86 -6.63 12.75
N ARG A 446 2.87 -7.75 13.49
CA ARG A 446 1.84 -8.82 13.60
C ARG A 446 1.53 -9.61 12.34
N LEU A 447 1.76 -9.06 11.15
CA LEU A 447 1.32 -9.65 9.89
C LEU A 447 1.98 -11.01 9.62
N ASP A 448 3.30 -11.11 9.72
CA ASP A 448 4.09 -12.33 9.45
C ASP A 448 4.55 -13.03 10.75
N LEU A 449 3.85 -12.85 11.87
CA LEU A 449 4.27 -13.39 13.17
C LEU A 449 4.23 -14.93 13.22
N ALA A 450 3.23 -15.56 12.61
CA ALA A 450 3.17 -17.02 12.50
C ALA A 450 4.39 -17.55 11.71
N TYR A 451 4.65 -16.96 10.54
CA TYR A 451 5.80 -17.31 9.72
C TYR A 451 7.13 -17.16 10.47
N ALA A 452 7.36 -16.02 11.14
CA ALA A 452 8.58 -15.81 11.92
C ALA A 452 8.73 -16.77 13.11
N LEU A 453 7.64 -17.13 13.79
CA LEU A 453 7.66 -18.13 14.85
C LEU A 453 7.98 -19.52 14.30
N ARG A 454 7.40 -19.91 13.15
CA ARG A 454 7.69 -21.18 12.48
C ARG A 454 9.19 -21.27 12.17
N GLU A 455 9.76 -20.27 11.51
CA GLU A 455 11.18 -20.25 11.16
C GLU A 455 12.11 -20.24 12.38
N LEU A 456 11.74 -19.54 13.47
CA LEU A 456 12.48 -19.62 14.73
C LEU A 456 12.44 -21.03 15.33
N GLY A 457 11.27 -21.68 15.27
CA GLY A 457 11.10 -23.06 15.70
C GLY A 457 11.99 -24.01 14.92
N GLN A 458 12.01 -23.90 13.59
CA GLN A 458 12.88 -24.72 12.76
C GLN A 458 14.37 -24.44 13.04
N CYS A 459 14.78 -23.18 13.23
CA CYS A 459 16.16 -22.84 13.63
C CYS A 459 16.57 -23.49 14.96
N TYR A 460 15.65 -23.62 15.92
CA TYR A 460 15.93 -24.36 17.16
C TYR A 460 16.10 -25.86 16.91
N ALA A 461 15.33 -26.43 15.99
CA ALA A 461 15.41 -27.83 15.64
C ALA A 461 16.75 -28.17 14.98
N ASP A 462 17.23 -27.31 14.08
CA ASP A 462 18.51 -27.47 13.38
C ASP A 462 19.71 -27.55 14.33
N ILE A 463 19.65 -26.86 15.47
CA ILE A 463 20.71 -26.88 16.50
C ILE A 463 20.42 -27.89 17.62
N GLY A 464 19.54 -28.87 17.38
CA GLY A 464 19.22 -29.96 18.30
C GLY A 464 18.31 -29.58 19.48
N LYS A 465 17.77 -28.36 19.55
CA LYS A 465 16.91 -27.91 20.66
C LYS A 465 15.44 -28.23 20.42
N ILE A 466 15.13 -29.51 20.21
CA ILE A 466 13.82 -30.00 19.77
C ILE A 466 12.67 -29.57 20.71
N GLY A 467 12.84 -29.68 22.03
CA GLY A 467 11.78 -29.27 22.97
C GLY A 467 11.47 -27.76 22.93
N LYS A 468 12.46 -26.91 22.63
CA LYS A 468 12.23 -25.47 22.42
C LYS A 468 11.57 -25.20 21.08
N ALA A 469 12.03 -25.90 20.02
CA ALA A 469 11.43 -25.83 18.70
C ALA A 469 9.92 -26.14 18.77
N HIS A 470 9.56 -27.26 19.39
CA HIS A 470 8.17 -27.72 19.54
C HIS A 470 7.25 -26.66 20.19
N LYS A 471 7.68 -26.07 21.32
CA LYS A 471 6.93 -25.00 22.00
C LYS A 471 6.74 -23.75 21.13
N VAL A 472 7.76 -23.37 20.37
CA VAL A 472 7.71 -22.18 19.51
C VAL A 472 6.81 -22.41 18.30
N VAL A 473 6.88 -23.58 17.66
CA VAL A 473 6.02 -23.90 16.52
C VAL A 473 4.55 -24.06 16.94
N LEU A 474 4.28 -24.63 18.12
CA LEU A 474 2.91 -24.65 18.67
C LEU A 474 2.33 -23.24 18.80
N ARG A 475 3.15 -22.27 19.23
CA ARG A 475 2.74 -20.87 19.27
C ARG A 475 2.48 -20.31 17.87
N SER A 476 3.28 -20.70 16.87
CA SER A 476 3.01 -20.34 15.48
C SER A 476 1.63 -20.83 15.03
N CYS A 477 1.30 -22.10 15.28
CA CYS A 477 -0.02 -22.65 14.94
C CYS A 477 -1.17 -21.85 15.57
N ARG A 478 -1.04 -21.48 16.86
CA ARG A 478 -2.06 -20.65 17.55
C ARG A 478 -2.22 -19.28 16.91
N VAL A 479 -1.12 -18.59 16.62
CA VAL A 479 -1.15 -17.27 15.97
C VAL A 479 -1.76 -17.35 14.57
N ALA A 480 -1.47 -18.41 13.81
CA ALA A 480 -2.05 -18.62 12.49
C ALA A 480 -3.57 -18.80 12.56
N VAL A 481 -4.06 -19.61 13.51
CA VAL A 481 -5.51 -19.81 13.75
C VAL A 481 -6.18 -18.50 14.18
N GLU A 482 -5.61 -17.79 15.16
CA GLU A 482 -6.14 -16.49 15.65
C GLU A 482 -6.31 -15.45 14.53
N ARG A 483 -5.52 -15.56 13.45
CA ARG A 483 -5.50 -14.61 12.33
C ARG A 483 -6.18 -15.14 11.07
N ASN A 484 -6.76 -16.34 11.10
CA ASN A 484 -7.32 -17.03 9.93
C ASN A 484 -6.30 -17.20 8.79
N ALA A 485 -5.03 -17.41 9.12
CA ALA A 485 -3.95 -17.65 8.15
C ALA A 485 -3.82 -19.17 7.89
N ASN A 486 -4.76 -19.72 7.13
CA ASN A 486 -4.94 -21.17 7.00
C ASN A 486 -3.71 -21.88 6.40
N TYR A 487 -3.06 -21.27 5.40
CA TYR A 487 -1.85 -21.82 4.82
C TYR A 487 -0.68 -21.84 5.80
N GLU A 488 -0.44 -20.74 6.52
CA GLU A 488 0.59 -20.68 7.57
C GLU A 488 0.31 -21.67 8.71
N HIS A 489 -0.97 -21.92 9.02
CA HIS A 489 -1.36 -22.95 9.98
C HIS A 489 -0.96 -24.34 9.49
N ALA A 490 -1.29 -24.70 8.24
CA ALA A 490 -0.94 -25.99 7.66
C ALA A 490 0.58 -26.21 7.62
N GLN A 491 1.35 -25.20 7.18
CA GLN A 491 2.82 -25.28 7.18
C GLN A 491 3.40 -25.41 8.59
N SER A 492 2.86 -24.70 9.57
CA SER A 492 3.30 -24.78 10.96
C SER A 492 2.93 -26.11 11.61
N LEU A 493 1.74 -26.65 11.29
CA LEU A 493 1.26 -27.94 11.77
C LEU A 493 2.13 -29.08 11.24
N TYR A 494 2.57 -29.01 9.98
CA TYR A 494 3.51 -29.99 9.42
C TYR A 494 4.83 -30.02 10.21
N VAL A 495 5.43 -28.85 10.43
CA VAL A 495 6.67 -28.74 11.23
C VAL A 495 6.43 -29.23 12.66
N TYR A 496 5.29 -28.89 13.26
CA TYR A 496 4.92 -29.33 14.61
C TYR A 496 4.83 -30.85 14.70
N GLY A 497 4.12 -31.50 13.77
CA GLY A 497 3.98 -32.95 13.69
C GLY A 497 5.32 -33.66 13.55
N ARG A 498 6.21 -33.16 12.69
CA ARG A 498 7.58 -33.69 12.52
C ARG A 498 8.43 -33.56 13.79
N LEU A 499 8.26 -32.49 14.55
CA LEU A 499 8.93 -32.33 15.85
C LEU A 499 8.31 -33.22 16.93
N SER A 500 6.99 -33.39 16.92
CA SER A 500 6.25 -34.30 17.80
C SER A 500 6.69 -35.75 17.58
N GLU A 501 6.90 -36.17 16.32
CA GLU A 501 7.40 -37.50 15.95
C GLU A 501 8.79 -37.76 16.55
N LYS A 502 9.71 -36.79 16.41
CA LYS A 502 11.05 -36.87 17.02
C LYS A 502 11.01 -36.95 18.56
N LEU A 503 9.97 -36.40 19.18
CA LEU A 503 9.72 -36.47 20.63
C LEU A 503 8.89 -37.70 21.04
N ARG A 504 8.50 -38.57 20.09
CA ARG A 504 7.64 -39.75 20.31
C ARG A 504 6.29 -39.41 20.94
N ILE A 505 5.72 -38.26 20.57
CA ILE A 505 4.36 -37.86 20.98
C ILE A 505 3.34 -38.66 20.13
N PRO A 506 2.38 -39.38 20.73
CA PRO A 506 1.47 -40.28 20.01
C PRO A 506 0.67 -39.61 18.87
N GLU A 507 0.31 -38.34 19.02
CA GLU A 507 -0.52 -37.61 18.04
C GLU A 507 0.27 -37.13 16.80
N ALA A 508 1.58 -37.37 16.73
CA ALA A 508 2.45 -36.84 15.68
C ALA A 508 2.00 -37.25 14.27
N SER A 509 1.72 -38.53 14.04
CA SER A 509 1.32 -39.04 12.72
C SER A 509 0.00 -38.41 12.25
N ARG A 510 -0.96 -38.21 13.17
CA ARG A 510 -2.22 -37.54 12.85
C ARG A 510 -2.01 -36.07 12.45
N GLN A 511 -1.12 -35.36 13.16
CA GLN A 511 -0.78 -33.97 12.87
C GLN A 511 -0.12 -33.83 11.49
N ILE A 512 0.78 -34.74 11.13
CA ILE A 512 1.45 -34.75 9.83
C ILE A 512 0.44 -35.00 8.71
N GLN A 513 -0.39 -36.05 8.83
CA GLN A 513 -1.41 -36.37 7.83
C GLN A 513 -2.43 -35.24 7.63
N GLU A 514 -2.85 -34.61 8.73
CA GLU A 514 -3.74 -33.45 8.66
C GLU A 514 -3.10 -32.28 7.92
N ALA A 515 -1.84 -31.97 8.22
CA ALA A 515 -1.11 -30.89 7.56
C ALA A 515 -0.88 -31.18 6.07
N GLU A 516 -0.49 -32.41 5.71
CA GLU A 516 -0.30 -32.82 4.31
C GLU A 516 -1.60 -32.72 3.52
N ARG A 517 -2.72 -33.17 4.09
CA ARG A 517 -4.05 -33.01 3.47
C ARG A 517 -4.39 -31.54 3.22
N LEU A 518 -4.13 -30.66 4.19
CA LEU A 518 -4.39 -29.23 4.04
C LEU A 518 -3.50 -28.62 2.94
N LEU A 519 -2.20 -28.94 2.95
CA LEU A 519 -1.23 -28.43 1.96
C LEU A 519 -1.56 -28.92 0.54
N ALA A 520 -1.92 -30.19 0.37
CA ALA A 520 -2.36 -30.74 -0.91
C ALA A 520 -3.62 -30.03 -1.46
N GLY A 521 -4.54 -29.62 -0.57
CA GLY A 521 -5.69 -28.80 -0.94
C GLY A 521 -5.29 -27.45 -1.53
N PHE A 522 -4.32 -26.75 -0.92
CA PHE A 522 -3.78 -25.50 -1.46
C PHE A 522 -3.02 -25.71 -2.76
N GLU A 523 -2.21 -26.76 -2.86
CA GLU A 523 -1.45 -27.07 -4.07
C GLU A 523 -2.37 -27.34 -5.27
N SER A 524 -3.44 -28.10 -5.07
CA SER A 524 -4.46 -28.32 -6.10
C SER A 524 -5.11 -27.01 -6.58
N GLN A 525 -5.42 -26.08 -5.67
CA GLN A 525 -5.97 -24.77 -6.03
C GLN A 525 -4.99 -23.94 -6.84
N ILE A 526 -3.71 -23.97 -6.47
CA ILE A 526 -2.65 -23.24 -7.19
C ILE A 526 -2.45 -23.84 -8.58
N ASP A 527 -2.42 -25.16 -8.71
CA ASP A 527 -2.24 -25.85 -9.99
C ASP A 527 -3.40 -25.58 -10.95
N GLU A 528 -4.62 -25.55 -10.44
CA GLU A 528 -5.78 -25.14 -11.21
C GLU A 528 -5.69 -23.68 -11.65
N ALA A 529 -5.31 -22.77 -10.74
CA ALA A 529 -5.17 -21.35 -11.07
C ALA A 529 -4.07 -21.10 -12.12
N ILE A 530 -2.90 -21.74 -12.00
CA ILE A 530 -1.81 -21.63 -12.97
C ILE A 530 -2.22 -22.18 -14.33
N ARG A 531 -2.91 -23.34 -14.38
CA ARG A 531 -3.40 -23.90 -15.65
C ARG A 531 -4.37 -22.95 -16.35
N ARG A 532 -5.33 -22.38 -15.61
CA ARG A 532 -6.27 -21.38 -16.17
C ARG A 532 -5.55 -20.15 -16.71
N GLN A 533 -4.45 -19.71 -16.09
CA GLN A 533 -3.64 -18.60 -16.62
C GLN A 533 -3.00 -18.97 -17.97
N GLN A 534 -2.45 -20.17 -18.07
CA GLN A 534 -1.81 -20.65 -19.30
C GLN A 534 -2.79 -20.83 -20.45
N GLU A 535 -4.06 -21.11 -20.18
CA GLU A 535 -5.10 -21.23 -21.23
C GLU A 535 -5.57 -19.88 -21.80
N ILE A 536 -5.37 -18.78 -21.06
CA ILE A 536 -5.79 -17.43 -21.46
C ILE A 536 -4.69 -16.73 -22.28
N THR A 537 -3.44 -17.19 -22.17
CA THR A 537 -2.27 -16.59 -22.83
C THR A 537 -1.94 -17.33 -24.11
#